data_AF-A0A353LW60-F1
#
_entry.id   AF-A0A353LW60-F1
#
_cell.length_a   1.000
_cell.length_b   1.000
_cell.length_c   1.000
_cell.angle_alpha   90.00
_cell.angle_beta   90.00
_cell.angle_gamma   90.00
#
_symmetry.space_group_name_H-M   'P 1'
#
loop_
_entity.id
_entity.type
_entity.pdbx_description
1 polymer ?
#
loop_
_entity_poly.entity_id
_entity_poly.type
_entity_poly.pdbx_seq_one_letter_code
_entity_poly.pdbx_strand_id
1 'polypeptide(L)'
;SYADAHWVLSQLYHQAPGFPLSIGNKKSSLQHAEKAMELDPANLDYQLQLAVALECNGRKKEAIPVLENLLKNPALKQEPELQTEAEKLLSDFSK
;
A
#
# COMPACT_ATOMS: atom_id res chain seq x y z
N SER A 1 7.91 -10.18 14.45
CA SER A 1 8.30 -9.77 13.09
C SER A 1 8.36 -8.25 13.05
N TYR A 2 9.22 -7.62 12.25
CA TYR A 2 9.27 -6.16 12.11
C TYR A 2 8.31 -5.63 11.01
N ALA A 3 7.35 -6.45 10.58
CA ALA A 3 6.44 -6.14 9.48
C ALA A 3 5.65 -4.84 9.72
N ASP A 4 5.09 -4.66 10.93
CA ASP A 4 4.38 -3.43 11.32
C ASP A 4 5.27 -2.19 11.22
N ALA A 5 6.53 -2.31 11.63
CA ALA A 5 7.48 -1.19 11.55
C ALA A 5 7.75 -0.80 10.08
N HIS A 6 7.87 -1.79 9.19
CA HIS A 6 8.00 -1.56 7.76
C HIS A 6 6.72 -0.94 7.17
N TRP A 7 5.53 -1.40 7.58
CA TRP A 7 4.26 -0.82 7.14
C TRP A 7 4.12 0.66 7.56
N VAL A 8 4.41 0.98 8.83
CA VAL A 8 4.40 2.37 9.34
C VAL A 8 5.41 3.24 8.60
N LEU A 9 6.64 2.75 8.39
CA LEU A 9 7.65 3.49 7.63
C LEU A 9 7.19 3.75 6.20
N SER A 10 6.54 2.79 5.56
CA SER A 10 5.99 2.97 4.22
C SER A 10 4.99 4.13 4.17
N GLN A 11 4.07 4.20 5.14
CA GLN A 11 3.09 5.27 5.24
C GLN A 11 3.75 6.62 5.49
N LEU A 12 4.68 6.69 6.45
CA LEU A 12 5.39 7.93 6.77
C LEU A 12 6.14 8.48 5.55
N TYR A 13 6.84 7.61 4.81
CA TYR A 13 7.55 8.01 3.60
C TYR A 13 6.63 8.46 2.46
N HIS A 14 5.41 7.93 2.39
CA HIS A 14 4.39 8.33 1.43
C HIS A 14 3.76 9.67 1.80
N GLN A 15 3.36 9.85 3.07
CA GLN A 15 2.58 11.00 3.53
C GLN A 15 3.44 12.25 3.82
N ALA A 16 4.71 12.07 4.18
CA ALA A 16 5.58 13.19 4.53
C ALA A 16 6.02 13.99 3.29
N PRO A 17 6.24 15.31 3.42
CA PRO A 17 6.92 16.11 2.39
C PRO A 17 8.32 15.59 2.11
N GLY A 18 8.79 15.73 0.87
CA GLY A 18 10.15 15.39 0.51
C GLY A 18 11.20 16.39 0.99
N PHE A 19 12.46 16.11 0.63
CA PHE A 19 13.58 17.02 0.89
C PHE A 19 13.36 18.39 0.22
N PRO A 20 13.76 19.52 0.86
CA PRO A 20 14.45 19.62 2.14
C PRO A 20 13.55 19.68 3.38
N LEU A 21 12.23 19.63 3.21
CA LEU A 21 11.31 19.89 4.30
C LEU A 21 11.17 18.71 5.27
N SER A 22 11.21 17.47 4.76
CA SER A 22 11.10 16.27 5.60
C SER A 22 11.65 15.02 4.89
N ILE A 23 11.29 13.84 5.40
CA ILE A 23 11.80 12.52 5.00
C ILE A 23 11.06 11.89 3.82
N GLY A 24 10.00 12.53 3.29
CA GLY A 24 9.14 11.98 2.24
C GLY A 24 9.92 11.43 1.06
N ASN A 25 9.69 10.16 0.72
CA ASN A 25 10.40 9.49 -0.35
C ASN A 25 9.58 8.32 -0.90
N LYS A 26 9.07 8.50 -2.12
CA LYS A 26 8.27 7.49 -2.83
C LYS A 26 8.99 6.14 -2.92
N LYS A 27 10.29 6.13 -3.23
CA LYS A 27 11.08 4.90 -3.37
C LYS A 27 11.21 4.17 -2.03
N SER A 28 11.51 4.90 -0.96
CA SER A 28 11.58 4.31 0.39
C SER A 28 10.22 3.78 0.83
N SER A 29 9.13 4.49 0.55
CA SER A 29 7.78 4.02 0.85
C SER A 29 7.51 2.64 0.24
N LEU A 30 7.85 2.46 -1.04
CA LEU A 30 7.69 1.20 -1.75
C LEU A 30 8.57 0.09 -1.19
N GLN A 31 9.86 0.35 -0.95
CA GLN A 31 10.77 -0.63 -0.36
C GLN A 31 10.25 -1.15 1.00
N HIS A 32 9.71 -0.25 1.82
CA HIS A 32 9.15 -0.62 3.11
C HIS A 32 7.81 -1.36 2.98
N ALA A 33 6.95 -1.02 2.02
CA ALA A 33 5.72 -1.77 1.76
C ALA A 33 6.01 -3.20 1.28
N GLU A 34 6.93 -3.34 0.32
CA GLU A 34 7.38 -4.65 -0.17
C GLU A 34 7.90 -5.51 0.99
N LYS A 35 8.69 -4.91 1.90
CA LYS A 35 9.21 -5.65 3.05
C LYS A 35 8.14 -6.06 4.07
N ALA A 36 7.14 -5.23 4.31
CA ALA A 36 6.02 -5.58 5.17
C ALA A 36 5.25 -6.78 4.58
N MET A 37 4.96 -6.76 3.28
CA MET A 37 4.26 -7.84 2.59
C MET A 37 5.08 -9.13 2.52
N GLU A 38 6.41 -9.06 2.36
CA GLU A 38 7.29 -10.24 2.43
C GLU A 38 7.26 -10.91 3.80
N LEU A 39 7.18 -10.12 4.87
CA LEU A 39 7.23 -10.60 6.25
C LEU A 39 5.90 -11.18 6.72
N ASP A 40 4.78 -10.64 6.24
CA ASP A 40 3.44 -11.18 6.46
C ASP A 40 2.54 -10.96 5.22
N PRO A 41 2.53 -11.94 4.30
CA PRO A 41 1.73 -11.85 3.09
C PRO A 41 0.21 -11.92 3.32
N ALA A 42 -0.23 -12.38 4.50
CA ALA A 42 -1.64 -12.59 4.81
C ALA A 42 -2.34 -11.31 5.29
N ASN A 43 -1.57 -10.32 5.72
CA ASN A 43 -2.09 -9.06 6.24
C ASN A 43 -2.64 -8.16 5.12
N LEU A 44 -3.91 -7.76 5.23
CA LEU A 44 -4.63 -7.00 4.21
C LEU A 44 -4.17 -5.54 4.14
N ASP A 45 -3.84 -4.92 5.28
CA ASP A 45 -3.30 -3.55 5.35
C ASP A 45 -1.98 -3.44 4.59
N TYR A 46 -1.16 -4.48 4.64
CA TYR A 46 0.13 -4.49 3.97
C TYR A 46 -0.04 -4.61 2.45
N GLN A 47 -1.03 -5.39 2.00
CA GLN A 47 -1.38 -5.49 0.58
C GLN A 47 -1.90 -4.15 0.04
N LEU A 48 -2.78 -3.47 0.79
CA LEU A 48 -3.26 -2.15 0.42
C LEU A 48 -2.11 -1.12 0.40
N GLN A 49 -1.27 -1.12 1.43
CA GLN A 49 -0.12 -0.21 1.51
C GLN A 49 0.87 -0.43 0.36
N LEU A 50 1.07 -1.66 -0.11
CA LEU A 50 1.86 -1.94 -1.30
C LEU A 50 1.22 -1.33 -2.54
N ALA A 51 -0.09 -1.48 -2.73
CA ALA A 51 -0.79 -0.86 -3.86
C ALA A 51 -0.66 0.66 -3.87
N VAL A 52 -0.82 1.30 -2.71
CA VAL A 52 -0.62 2.76 -2.53
C VAL A 52 0.82 3.16 -2.85
N ALA A 53 1.81 2.44 -2.33
CA ALA A 53 3.21 2.75 -2.59
C ALA A 53 3.59 2.55 -4.07
N LEU A 54 3.05 1.53 -4.73
CA LEU A 54 3.22 1.31 -6.18
C LEU A 54 2.63 2.46 -6.99
N GLU A 55 1.42 2.92 -6.66
CA GLU A 55 0.79 4.09 -7.26
C GLU A 55 1.68 5.33 -7.15
N CYS A 56 2.17 5.62 -5.95
CA CYS A 56 3.01 6.78 -5.69
C CYS A 56 4.31 6.78 -6.50
N ASN A 57 4.81 5.59 -6.85
CA ASN A 57 5.98 5.39 -7.71
C ASN A 57 5.65 5.34 -9.21
N GLY A 58 4.41 5.62 -9.61
CA GLY A 58 3.97 5.55 -11.00
C GLY A 58 3.82 4.11 -11.53
N ARG A 59 3.92 3.10 -10.66
CA ARG A 59 3.82 1.67 -10.98
C ARG A 59 2.37 1.17 -10.92
N LYS A 60 1.44 1.97 -11.48
CA LYS A 60 -0.01 1.70 -11.47
C LYS A 60 -0.39 0.33 -12.05
N LYS A 61 0.30 -0.12 -13.10
CA LYS A 61 0.09 -1.44 -13.72
C LYS A 61 0.35 -2.61 -12.77
N GLU A 62 1.21 -2.42 -11.78
CA GLU A 62 1.53 -3.41 -10.77
C GLU A 62 0.61 -3.29 -9.55
N ALA A 63 0.11 -2.09 -9.25
CA ALA A 63 -0.86 -1.87 -8.17
C ALA A 63 -2.23 -2.51 -8.46
N ILE A 64 -2.70 -2.50 -9.71
CA ILE A 64 -4.00 -3.07 -10.12
C ILE A 64 -4.16 -4.54 -9.69
N PRO A 65 -3.27 -5.47 -10.09
CA PRO A 65 -3.43 -6.87 -9.70
C PRO A 65 -3.32 -7.10 -8.19
N VAL A 66 -2.60 -6.24 -7.45
CA VAL A 66 -2.56 -6.29 -5.98
C VAL A 66 -3.94 -5.96 -5.39
N LEU A 67 -4.58 -4.89 -5.86
CA LEU A 67 -5.92 -4.49 -5.43
C LEU A 67 -6.99 -5.52 -5.83
N GLU A 68 -6.92 -6.06 -7.04
CA GLU A 68 -7.87 -7.10 -7.48
C GLU A 68 -7.78 -8.36 -6.64
N ASN A 69 -6.57 -8.76 -6.22
CA ASN A 69 -6.37 -9.91 -5.34
C ASN A 69 -6.88 -9.63 -3.93
N LEU A 70 -6.62 -8.44 -3.40
CA LEU A 70 -7.12 -7.98 -2.11
C LEU A 70 -8.67 -8.01 -2.08
N LEU A 71 -9.32 -7.45 -3.10
CA LEU A 71 -10.79 -7.41 -3.20
C LEU A 71 -11.45 -8.79 -3.34
N LYS A 72 -10.71 -9.81 -3.79
CA LYS A 72 -11.18 -11.20 -3.85
C LYS A 72 -11.03 -11.93 -2.51
N ASN A 73 -10.27 -11.39 -1.57
CA ASN A 73 -10.01 -12.06 -0.30
C ASN A 73 -11.26 -12.05 0.58
N PRO A 74 -11.80 -13.21 0.99
CA PRO A 74 -13.01 -13.27 1.82
C PRO A 74 -12.83 -12.63 3.20
N ALA A 75 -11.60 -12.57 3.72
CA ALA A 75 -11.31 -11.93 5.00
C ALA A 75 -11.63 -10.42 4.98
N LEU A 76 -11.51 -9.78 3.81
CA LEU A 76 -11.79 -8.36 3.60
C LEU A 76 -13.21 -7.94 4.00
N LYS A 77 -14.18 -8.87 3.96
CA LYS A 77 -15.57 -8.58 4.38
C LYS A 77 -15.69 -8.15 5.84
N GLN A 78 -14.67 -8.45 6.65
CA GLN A 78 -14.61 -8.06 8.05
C GLN A 78 -14.01 -6.64 8.23
N GLU A 79 -13.47 -6.06 7.16
CA GLU A 79 -12.74 -4.79 7.14
C GLU A 79 -13.32 -3.85 6.06
N PRO A 80 -14.55 -3.33 6.26
CA PRO A 80 -15.27 -2.57 5.24
C PRO A 80 -14.61 -1.24 4.87
N GLU A 81 -13.85 -0.65 5.79
CA GLU A 81 -13.07 0.57 5.54
C GLU A 81 -11.95 0.29 4.52
N LEU A 82 -11.20 -0.79 4.72
CA LEU A 82 -10.13 -1.24 3.84
C LEU A 82 -10.68 -1.62 2.46
N GLN A 83 -11.85 -2.26 2.41
CA GLN A 83 -12.54 -2.55 1.15
C GLN A 83 -12.87 -1.25 0.38
N THR A 84 -13.47 -0.27 1.06
CA THR A 84 -13.86 1.01 0.45
C THR A 84 -12.64 1.75 -0.11
N GLU A 85 -11.52 1.73 0.62
CA GLU A 85 -10.29 2.36 0.19
C GLU A 85 -9.67 1.67 -1.03
N ALA A 86 -9.64 0.34 -1.04
CA ALA A 86 -9.14 -0.46 -2.15
C ALA A 86 -9.98 -0.23 -3.43
N GLU A 87 -11.32 -0.20 -3.30
CA GLU A 87 -12.24 0.08 -4.41
C GLU A 87 -12.07 1.50 -4.96
N LYS A 88 -11.93 2.50 -4.06
CA LYS A 88 -11.69 3.89 -4.45
C LYS A 88 -10.38 4.02 -5.23
N LEU A 89 -9.30 3.44 -4.73
CA LEU A 89 -8.00 3.50 -5.39
C LEU A 89 -8.04 2.83 -6.78
N LEU A 90 -8.70 1.68 -6.90
CA LEU A 90 -8.86 0.99 -8.18
C LEU A 90 -9.75 1.78 -9.16
N SER A 91 -10.79 2.45 -8.68
CA SER A 91 -11.65 3.31 -9.49
C SER A 91 -10.90 4.53 -10.03
N ASP A 92 -10.07 5.16 -9.20
CA ASP A 92 -9.19 6.25 -9.61
C ASP A 92 -8.15 5.80 -10.65
N PHE A 93 -7.88 4.49 -10.74
CA PHE A 93 -7.05 3.95 -11.80
C PHE A 93 -7.71 3.85 -13.17
N SER A 94 -9.03 3.84 -13.23
CA SER A 94 -9.79 3.69 -14.47
C SER A 94 -10.20 5.03 -15.10
N LYS A 95 -9.93 6.14 -14.40
CA LYS A 95 -10.09 7.52 -14.89
C LYS A 95 -8.82 7.98 -15.62
#